data_AF-A0A1Q7QLT7-F1
#
_entry.id   AF-A0A1Q7QLT7-F1
#
_cell.length_a   1.000
_cell.length_b   1.000
_cell.length_c   1.000
_cell.angle_alpha   90.00
_cell.angle_beta   90.00
_cell.angle_gamma   90.00
#
_symmetry.space_group_name_H-M   'P 1'
#
loop_
_entity.id
_entity.type
_entity.pdbx_description
1 polymer ?
#
loop_
_entity_poly.entity_id
_entity_poly.type
_entity_poly.pdbx_seq_one_letter_code
_entity_poly.pdbx_strand_id
1 'polypeptide(L)'
;MIEELLAGRSKFHNVFHYPVPTWADVAVIQVFVDGAAMQTQGALRSSSYAPYARVLKRICYEEDFHIRLGIDVHRTLAEGTGPQRAMLQDAINRWWQPIMHFFGPRDQASPHLQTMMRWRIKVKTNDELRQQFLRQFVPLITDYGLQVPDPQLRWNEAEQRYDYSEPDWEEFKRVIRGEGPKSAARLALRNEYWQRHQWVREALDAWGMAA
;
A
#
# COMPACT_ATOMS: atom_id res chain seq x y z
N MET A 1 17.93 -0.53 12.02
CA MET A 1 16.67 -0.40 11.23
C MET A 1 15.44 -0.40 12.15
N ILE A 2 15.23 -1.41 13.00
CA ILE A 2 14.05 -1.43 13.89
C ILE A 2 14.04 -0.29 14.91
N GLU A 3 15.19 0.04 15.51
CA GLU A 3 15.31 1.13 16.49
C GLU A 3 14.99 2.50 15.87
N GLU A 4 15.42 2.73 14.63
CA GLU A 4 15.08 3.94 13.87
C GLU A 4 13.58 4.07 13.64
N LEU A 5 12.88 2.96 13.37
CA LEU A 5 11.43 2.93 13.25
C LEU A 5 10.75 3.26 14.58
N LEU A 6 11.20 2.61 15.66
CA LEU A 6 10.67 2.81 17.00
C LEU A 6 10.87 4.23 17.52
N ALA A 7 11.99 4.86 17.14
CA ALA A 7 12.30 6.25 17.44
C ALA A 7 11.65 7.25 16.48
N GLY A 8 10.84 6.80 15.51
CA GLY A 8 10.15 7.66 14.54
C GLY A 8 11.06 8.32 13.50
N ARG A 9 12.34 7.91 13.42
CA ARG A 9 13.31 8.44 12.45
C ARG A 9 13.21 7.79 11.07
N SER A 10 12.74 6.54 11.01
CA SER A 10 12.42 5.87 9.75
C SER A 10 10.91 5.79 9.51
N LYS A 11 10.52 5.84 8.23
CA LYS A 11 9.12 5.83 7.79
C LYS A 11 8.63 4.40 7.53
N PHE A 12 7.32 4.22 7.63
CA PHE A 12 6.60 3.06 7.09
C PHE A 12 5.54 3.54 6.08
N HIS A 13 4.94 2.60 5.35
CA HIS A 13 4.09 2.94 4.20
C HIS A 13 2.84 3.72 4.60
N ASN A 14 2.44 4.72 3.80
CA ASN A 14 1.36 5.69 4.12
C ASN A 14 0.02 5.01 4.48
N VAL A 15 -0.34 3.94 3.78
CA VAL A 15 -1.60 3.18 3.97
C VAL A 15 -1.76 2.62 5.39
N PHE A 16 -0.67 2.29 6.09
CA PHE A 16 -0.75 1.71 7.44
C PHE A 16 -1.07 2.74 8.54
N HIS A 17 -1.13 4.02 8.17
CA HIS A 17 -1.53 5.11 9.06
C HIS A 17 -3.05 5.26 9.20
N TYR A 18 -3.84 4.50 8.44
CA TYR A 18 -5.30 4.61 8.42
C TYR A 18 -5.99 3.52 9.28
N PRO A 19 -7.21 3.79 9.79
CA PRO A 19 -7.99 2.82 10.56
C PRO A 19 -8.61 1.74 9.67
N VAL A 20 -8.92 0.58 10.28
CA VAL A 20 -9.55 -0.59 9.63
C VAL A 20 -10.78 -0.98 10.47
N PRO A 21 -11.88 -0.21 10.44
CA PRO A 21 -13.00 -0.40 11.37
C PRO A 21 -13.95 -1.54 10.98
N THR A 22 -14.00 -1.94 9.71
CA THR A 22 -14.97 -2.95 9.22
C THR A 22 -14.28 -4.10 8.49
N TRP A 23 -15.02 -5.17 8.25
CA TRP A 23 -14.54 -6.28 7.43
C TRP A 23 -14.30 -5.88 5.97
N ALA A 24 -15.06 -4.92 5.42
CA ALA A 24 -14.84 -4.45 4.06
C ALA A 24 -13.49 -3.74 3.89
N ASP A 25 -12.97 -3.10 4.95
CA ASP A 25 -11.63 -2.52 4.92
C ASP A 25 -10.55 -3.57 4.67
N VAL A 26 -10.72 -4.79 5.22
CA VAL A 26 -9.81 -5.91 4.99
C VAL A 26 -9.82 -6.31 3.52
N ALA A 27 -11.02 -6.43 2.91
CA ALA A 27 -11.14 -6.72 1.48
C ALA A 27 -10.48 -5.64 0.62
N VAL A 28 -10.72 -4.37 0.94
CA VAL A 28 -10.12 -3.24 0.21
C VAL A 28 -8.60 -3.22 0.34
N ILE A 29 -8.04 -3.52 1.51
CA ILE A 29 -6.60 -3.65 1.70
C ILE A 29 -6.05 -4.80 0.84
N GLN A 30 -6.64 -5.99 0.94
CA GLN A 30 -6.17 -7.17 0.21
C GLN A 30 -6.25 -7.02 -1.31
N VAL A 31 -7.26 -6.31 -1.82
CA VAL A 31 -7.37 -6.07 -3.27
C VAL A 31 -6.49 -4.91 -3.70
N PHE A 32 -6.70 -3.73 -3.11
CA PHE A 32 -6.21 -2.48 -3.67
C PHE A 32 -4.87 -2.05 -3.06
N VAL A 33 -4.66 -2.23 -1.76
CA VAL A 33 -3.37 -1.91 -1.13
C VAL A 33 -2.33 -2.95 -1.53
N ASP A 34 -2.64 -4.24 -1.44
CA ASP A 34 -1.73 -5.30 -1.87
C ASP A 34 -1.59 -5.31 -3.40
N GLY A 35 -2.66 -4.98 -4.14
CA GLY A 35 -2.60 -4.75 -5.59
C GLY A 35 -1.62 -3.62 -5.98
N ALA A 36 -1.65 -2.50 -5.27
CA ALA A 36 -0.68 -1.41 -5.46
C ALA A 36 0.74 -1.82 -5.06
N ALA A 37 0.88 -2.58 -3.97
CA ALA A 37 2.14 -3.18 -3.55
C ALA A 37 2.68 -4.12 -4.65
N MET A 38 1.84 -4.94 -5.26
CA MET A 38 2.22 -5.85 -6.34
C MET A 38 2.71 -5.10 -7.58
N GLN A 39 2.10 -3.97 -7.96
CA GLN A 39 2.62 -3.16 -9.07
C GLN A 39 4.03 -2.64 -8.78
N THR A 40 4.23 -2.06 -7.59
CA THR A 40 5.52 -1.49 -7.19
C THR A 40 6.60 -2.57 -7.02
N GLN A 41 6.33 -3.59 -6.21
CA GLN A 41 7.24 -4.70 -5.94
C GLN A 41 7.49 -5.55 -7.18
N GLY A 42 6.45 -5.81 -7.97
CA GLY A 42 6.53 -6.57 -9.21
C GLY A 42 7.47 -5.93 -10.23
N ALA A 43 7.51 -4.59 -10.30
CA ALA A 43 8.47 -3.84 -11.12
C ALA A 43 9.89 -3.91 -10.55
N LEU A 44 10.06 -3.99 -9.24
CA LEU A 44 11.37 -4.04 -8.57
C LEU A 44 12.05 -5.42 -8.64
N ARG A 45 11.35 -6.47 -9.12
CA ARG A 45 11.94 -7.78 -9.43
C ARG A 45 13.04 -7.72 -10.50
N SER A 46 13.09 -6.65 -11.28
CA SER A 46 14.14 -6.36 -12.27
C SER A 46 15.05 -5.20 -11.85
N SER A 47 15.06 -4.83 -10.56
CA SER A 47 16.00 -3.83 -10.05
C SER A 47 17.46 -4.29 -10.17
N SER A 48 18.37 -3.33 -10.24
CA SER A 48 19.82 -3.57 -10.36
C SER A 48 20.44 -4.24 -9.12
N TYR A 49 19.80 -4.13 -7.95
CA TYR A 49 20.30 -4.72 -6.72
C TYR A 49 19.77 -6.16 -6.53
N ALA A 50 20.58 -7.12 -6.96
CA ALA A 50 20.18 -8.52 -7.08
C ALA A 50 19.62 -9.18 -5.80
N PRO A 51 20.15 -8.92 -4.57
CA PRO A 51 19.54 -9.46 -3.35
C PRO A 51 18.09 -9.00 -3.16
N TYR A 52 17.80 -7.74 -3.43
CA TYR A 52 16.46 -7.19 -3.31
C TYR A 52 15.52 -7.75 -4.38
N ALA A 53 15.97 -7.77 -5.64
CA ALA A 53 15.23 -8.37 -6.75
C ALA A 53 14.87 -9.85 -6.48
N ARG A 54 15.78 -10.65 -5.90
CA ARG A 54 15.51 -12.07 -5.60
C ARG A 54 14.46 -12.25 -4.51
N VAL A 55 14.53 -11.49 -3.42
CA VAL A 55 13.54 -11.56 -2.33
C VAL A 55 12.14 -11.19 -2.84
N LEU A 56 12.05 -10.16 -3.69
CA LEU A 56 10.78 -9.72 -4.26
C LEU A 56 10.13 -10.76 -5.18
N LYS A 57 10.88 -11.67 -5.81
CA LYS A 57 10.27 -12.78 -6.58
C LYS A 57 9.44 -13.69 -5.68
N ARG A 58 9.95 -14.00 -4.48
CA ARG A 58 9.25 -14.82 -3.50
C ARG A 58 8.07 -14.06 -2.89
N ILE A 59 8.28 -12.82 -2.46
CA ILE A 59 7.21 -11.98 -1.90
C ILE A 59 6.07 -11.86 -2.92
N CYS A 60 6.34 -11.46 -4.16
CA CYS A 60 5.28 -11.34 -5.17
C CYS A 60 4.57 -12.67 -5.49
N TYR A 61 5.23 -13.82 -5.33
CA TYR A 61 4.57 -15.11 -5.51
C TYR A 61 3.57 -15.39 -4.37
N GLU A 62 3.96 -15.10 -3.14
CA GLU A 62 3.11 -15.29 -1.95
C GLU A 62 1.96 -14.26 -1.92
N GLU A 63 2.22 -13.00 -2.25
CA GLU A 63 1.23 -11.91 -2.25
C GLU A 63 0.14 -12.06 -3.32
N ASP A 64 0.40 -12.74 -4.45
CA ASP A 64 -0.63 -12.99 -5.47
C ASP A 64 -1.82 -13.78 -4.90
N PHE A 65 -1.55 -14.69 -3.96
CA PHE A 65 -2.60 -15.45 -3.28
C PHE A 65 -3.49 -14.56 -2.42
N HIS A 66 -2.90 -13.61 -1.68
CA HIS A 66 -3.64 -12.68 -0.82
C HIS A 66 -4.54 -11.75 -1.63
N ILE A 67 -4.08 -11.30 -2.80
CA ILE A 67 -4.89 -10.49 -3.71
C ILE A 67 -6.09 -11.28 -4.23
N ARG A 68 -5.90 -12.55 -4.63
CA ARG A 68 -7.00 -13.42 -5.07
C ARG A 68 -8.04 -13.64 -3.98
N LEU A 69 -7.59 -13.88 -2.75
CA LEU A 69 -8.49 -13.97 -1.60
C LEU A 69 -9.25 -12.65 -1.41
N GLY A 70 -8.56 -11.51 -1.46
CA GLY A 70 -9.20 -10.19 -1.39
C GLY A 70 -10.28 -9.99 -2.46
N ILE A 71 -10.02 -10.41 -3.70
CA ILE A 71 -10.98 -10.30 -4.81
C ILE A 71 -12.24 -11.12 -4.52
N ASP A 72 -12.09 -12.32 -3.94
CA ASP A 72 -13.22 -13.16 -3.56
C ASP A 72 -14.05 -12.53 -2.42
N VAL A 73 -13.40 -11.95 -1.41
CA VAL A 73 -14.09 -11.22 -0.33
C VAL A 73 -14.79 -9.98 -0.87
N HIS A 74 -14.13 -9.20 -1.73
CA HIS A 74 -14.68 -8.01 -2.38
C HIS A 74 -15.94 -8.37 -3.19
N ARG A 75 -15.85 -9.42 -4.02
CA ARG A 75 -16.99 -9.95 -4.76
C ARG A 75 -18.13 -10.36 -3.84
N THR A 76 -17.83 -11.13 -2.81
CA THR A 76 -18.83 -11.62 -1.84
C THR A 76 -19.60 -10.46 -1.19
N LEU A 77 -18.89 -9.37 -0.84
CA LEU A 77 -19.52 -8.18 -0.28
C LEU A 77 -20.32 -7.38 -1.32
N ALA A 78 -19.82 -7.29 -2.56
CA ALA A 78 -20.44 -6.53 -3.63
C ALA A 78 -21.74 -7.17 -4.16
N GLU A 79 -21.78 -8.51 -4.24
CA GLU A 79 -22.93 -9.33 -4.65
C GLU A 79 -23.86 -9.70 -3.47
N GLY A 80 -23.47 -9.33 -2.24
CA GLY A 80 -24.19 -9.69 -1.02
C GLY A 80 -25.42 -8.82 -0.73
N THR A 81 -25.79 -8.76 0.54
CA THR A 81 -26.92 -7.95 1.04
C THR A 81 -26.66 -6.44 0.90
N GLY A 82 -27.73 -5.65 0.93
CA GLY A 82 -27.64 -4.18 0.91
C GLY A 82 -26.64 -3.61 1.94
N PRO A 83 -26.66 -4.04 3.21
CA PRO A 83 -25.67 -3.62 4.20
C PRO A 83 -24.22 -4.02 3.88
N GLN A 84 -23.98 -5.21 3.32
CA GLN A 84 -22.63 -5.64 2.92
C GLN A 84 -22.09 -4.79 1.77
N ARG A 85 -22.92 -4.52 0.77
CA ARG A 85 -22.58 -3.66 -0.36
C ARG A 85 -22.30 -2.22 0.09
N ALA A 86 -23.12 -1.69 1.01
CA ALA A 86 -22.93 -0.35 1.57
C ALA A 86 -21.63 -0.25 2.39
N MET A 87 -21.31 -1.29 3.19
CA MET A 87 -20.07 -1.37 3.95
C MET A 87 -18.83 -1.39 3.02
N LEU A 88 -18.92 -2.09 1.89
CA LEU A 88 -17.87 -2.09 0.87
C LEU A 88 -17.70 -0.73 0.21
N GLN A 89 -18.80 -0.09 -0.19
CA GLN A 89 -18.75 1.25 -0.78
C GLN A 89 -18.13 2.27 0.19
N ASP A 90 -18.50 2.23 1.48
CA ASP A 90 -17.90 3.09 2.50
C ASP A 90 -16.39 2.87 2.65
N ALA A 91 -15.95 1.60 2.67
CA ALA A 91 -14.52 1.29 2.71
C ALA A 91 -13.78 1.84 1.47
N ILE A 92 -14.31 1.65 0.26
CA ILE A 92 -13.73 2.21 -0.97
C ILE A 92 -13.63 3.73 -0.89
N ASN A 93 -14.68 4.40 -0.39
CA ASN A 93 -14.71 5.85 -0.23
C ASN A 93 -13.57 6.35 0.65
N ARG A 94 -13.33 5.69 1.80
CA ARG A 94 -12.29 6.09 2.76
C ARG A 94 -10.87 5.76 2.29
N TRP A 95 -10.71 4.65 1.56
CA TRP A 95 -9.39 4.14 1.17
C TRP A 95 -8.86 4.68 -0.15
N TRP A 96 -9.71 5.25 -1.01
CA TRP A 96 -9.28 5.73 -2.33
C TRP A 96 -8.11 6.71 -2.27
N GLN A 97 -8.19 7.74 -1.44
CA GLN A 97 -7.11 8.71 -1.29
C GLN A 97 -5.79 8.08 -0.76
N PRO A 98 -5.81 7.29 0.33
CA PRO A 98 -4.64 6.52 0.76
C PRO A 98 -4.00 5.67 -0.36
N ILE A 99 -4.82 5.03 -1.20
CA ILE A 99 -4.37 4.22 -2.34
C ILE A 99 -3.74 5.11 -3.43
N MET A 100 -4.33 6.27 -3.72
CA MET A 100 -3.76 7.20 -4.71
C MET A 100 -2.42 7.79 -4.27
N HIS A 101 -2.23 7.95 -2.95
CA HIS A 101 -0.95 8.30 -2.33
C HIS A 101 0.10 7.18 -2.33
N PHE A 102 -0.29 5.92 -2.58
CA PHE A 102 0.56 4.74 -2.41
C PHE A 102 1.87 4.84 -3.21
N PHE A 103 1.75 5.25 -4.48
CA PHE A 103 2.89 5.31 -5.41
C PHE A 103 3.84 6.48 -5.15
N GLY A 104 3.50 7.37 -4.21
CA GLY A 104 4.21 8.60 -3.93
C GLY A 104 3.74 9.76 -4.83
N PRO A 105 4.46 10.91 -4.78
CA PRO A 105 4.09 12.11 -5.53
C PRO A 105 4.25 11.89 -7.03
N ARG A 106 3.66 12.82 -7.81
CA ARG A 106 3.92 12.97 -9.25
C ARG A 106 5.42 12.95 -9.55
N ASP A 107 5.78 12.45 -10.72
CA ASP A 107 7.18 12.30 -11.12
C ASP A 107 7.98 13.61 -11.06
N GLN A 108 7.35 14.71 -11.46
CA GLN A 108 7.94 16.06 -11.42
C GLN A 108 8.25 16.55 -9.99
N ALA A 109 7.55 16.02 -9.00
CA ALA A 109 7.71 16.36 -7.59
C ALA A 109 8.48 15.27 -6.81
N SER A 110 9.08 14.28 -7.49
CA SER A 110 9.83 13.19 -6.86
C SER A 110 11.35 13.45 -6.90
N PRO A 111 11.97 13.90 -5.80
CA PRO A 111 13.35 14.39 -5.80
C PRO A 111 14.39 13.31 -6.14
N HIS A 112 14.09 12.05 -5.84
CA HIS A 112 15.03 10.93 -6.04
C HIS A 112 14.77 10.13 -7.32
N LEU A 113 13.70 10.44 -8.08
CA LEU A 113 13.27 9.61 -9.20
C LEU A 113 14.36 9.45 -10.25
N GLN A 114 14.97 10.55 -10.68
CA GLN A 114 16.02 10.53 -11.72
C GLN A 114 17.22 9.67 -11.34
N THR A 115 17.69 9.78 -10.10
CA THR A 115 18.81 8.97 -9.60
C THR A 115 18.43 7.50 -9.48
N MET A 116 17.26 7.20 -8.92
CA MET A 116 16.79 5.82 -8.72
C MET A 116 16.56 5.10 -10.05
N MET A 117 16.06 5.80 -11.07
CA MET A 117 15.88 5.27 -12.42
C MET A 117 17.23 5.06 -13.12
N ARG A 118 18.16 6.02 -13.01
CA ARG A 118 19.52 5.90 -13.57
C ARG A 118 20.27 4.69 -13.03
N TRP A 119 20.18 4.45 -11.73
CA TRP A 119 20.77 3.26 -11.10
C TRP A 119 19.94 2.00 -11.29
N ARG A 120 18.79 2.07 -11.95
CA ARG A 120 17.81 0.97 -12.09
C ARG A 120 17.42 0.36 -10.75
N ILE A 121 17.43 1.15 -9.68
CA ILE A 121 16.83 0.76 -8.40
C ILE A 121 15.31 0.81 -8.56
N LYS A 122 14.78 1.90 -9.15
CA LYS A 122 13.44 1.93 -9.73
C LYS A 122 13.51 1.59 -11.22
N VAL A 123 12.54 0.84 -11.71
CA VAL A 123 12.44 0.41 -13.12
C VAL A 123 11.25 1.08 -13.82
N LYS A 124 10.27 1.56 -13.04
CA LYS A 124 9.12 2.33 -13.48
C LYS A 124 8.94 3.53 -12.56
N THR A 125 8.39 4.59 -13.12
CA THR A 125 8.06 5.84 -12.42
C THR A 125 6.83 5.70 -11.53
N ASN A 126 6.55 6.71 -10.69
CA ASN A 126 5.41 6.66 -9.79
C ASN A 126 4.10 6.73 -10.59
N ASP A 127 4.06 7.59 -11.61
CA ASP A 127 2.87 7.78 -12.43
C ASP A 127 2.59 6.58 -13.34
N GLU A 128 3.62 5.93 -13.90
CA GLU A 128 3.44 4.69 -14.68
C GLU A 128 2.83 3.56 -13.85
N LEU A 129 3.30 3.40 -12.61
CA LEU A 129 2.80 2.37 -11.69
C LEU A 129 1.37 2.68 -11.24
N ARG A 130 1.06 3.95 -10.95
CA ARG A 130 -0.30 4.37 -10.62
C ARG A 130 -1.27 4.11 -11.78
N GLN A 131 -0.87 4.39 -13.02
CA GLN A 131 -1.71 4.11 -14.19
C GLN A 131 -1.90 2.60 -14.44
N GLN A 132 -0.87 1.78 -14.19
CA GLN A 132 -1.00 0.31 -14.25
C GLN A 132 -2.01 -0.19 -13.22
N PHE A 133 -1.94 0.34 -12.00
CA PHE A 133 -2.91 0.05 -10.96
C PHE A 133 -4.33 0.45 -11.36
N LEU A 134 -4.55 1.69 -11.81
CA LEU A 134 -5.88 2.16 -12.20
C LEU A 134 -6.49 1.27 -13.30
N ARG A 135 -5.71 0.92 -14.33
CA ARG A 135 -6.16 0.02 -15.40
C ARG A 135 -6.61 -1.35 -14.92
N GLN A 136 -5.91 -1.91 -13.94
CA GLN A 136 -6.19 -3.25 -13.46
C GLN A 136 -7.33 -3.26 -12.44
N PHE A 137 -7.41 -2.26 -11.56
CA PHE A 137 -8.23 -2.33 -10.35
C PHE A 137 -9.49 -1.46 -10.38
N VAL A 138 -9.56 -0.42 -11.22
CA VAL A 138 -10.82 0.35 -11.39
C VAL A 138 -11.97 -0.53 -11.90
N PRO A 139 -11.78 -1.42 -12.90
CA PRO A 139 -12.83 -2.34 -13.35
C PRO A 139 -13.42 -3.19 -12.22
N LEU A 140 -12.59 -3.64 -11.26
CA LEU A 140 -13.06 -4.42 -10.10
C LEU A 140 -14.02 -3.64 -9.19
N ILE A 141 -14.09 -2.32 -9.29
CA ILE A 141 -15.08 -1.49 -8.61
C ILE A 141 -16.30 -1.30 -9.51
N THR A 142 -16.07 -0.84 -10.74
CA THR A 142 -17.15 -0.43 -11.64
C THR A 142 -17.99 -1.58 -12.18
N ASP A 143 -17.40 -2.77 -12.40
CA ASP A 143 -18.09 -3.94 -12.96
C ASP A 143 -19.14 -4.49 -11.98
N TYR A 144 -18.96 -4.24 -10.68
CA TYR A 144 -19.96 -4.55 -9.65
C TYR A 144 -20.94 -3.40 -9.41
N GLY A 145 -20.90 -2.32 -10.20
CA GLY A 145 -21.74 -1.12 -10.05
C GLY A 145 -21.43 -0.30 -8.79
N LEU A 146 -20.26 -0.48 -8.18
CA LEU A 146 -19.77 0.37 -7.10
C LEU A 146 -19.16 1.64 -7.71
N GLN A 147 -19.04 2.69 -6.91
CA GLN A 147 -18.51 3.98 -7.36
C GLN A 147 -17.09 4.19 -6.85
N VAL A 148 -16.24 4.73 -7.71
CA VAL A 148 -14.95 5.29 -7.27
C VAL A 148 -15.19 6.73 -6.82
N PRO A 149 -14.72 7.16 -5.63
CA PRO A 149 -14.95 8.51 -5.10
C PRO A 149 -14.02 9.55 -5.78
N ASP A 150 -14.05 9.59 -7.12
CA ASP A 150 -13.29 10.53 -7.94
C ASP A 150 -14.14 10.95 -9.15
N PRO A 151 -14.74 12.16 -9.12
CA PRO A 151 -15.61 12.64 -10.20
C PRO A 151 -14.90 12.83 -11.55
N GLN A 152 -13.57 12.97 -11.55
CA GLN A 152 -12.80 13.16 -12.79
C GLN A 152 -12.31 11.82 -13.36
N LEU A 153 -12.50 10.72 -12.65
CA LEU A 153 -12.02 9.41 -13.06
C LEU A 153 -12.73 8.95 -14.33
N ARG A 154 -11.99 8.88 -15.43
CA ARG A 154 -12.50 8.37 -16.71
C ARG A 154 -11.38 7.78 -17.55
N TRP A 155 -11.72 6.76 -18.33
CA TRP A 155 -10.81 6.21 -19.32
C TRP A 155 -10.66 7.17 -20.50
N ASN A 156 -9.42 7.52 -20.83
CA ASN A 156 -9.07 8.30 -22.00
C ASN A 156 -8.56 7.34 -23.09
N GLU A 157 -9.41 7.08 -24.09
CA GLU A 157 -9.09 6.16 -25.20
C GLU A 157 -7.90 6.63 -26.04
N ALA A 158 -7.72 7.93 -26.25
CA ALA A 158 -6.64 8.45 -27.08
C ALA A 158 -5.27 8.24 -26.41
N GLU A 159 -5.21 8.36 -25.09
CA GLU A 159 -3.97 8.25 -24.31
C GLU A 159 -3.79 6.89 -23.62
N GLN A 160 -4.77 5.98 -23.72
CA GLN A 160 -4.77 4.65 -23.09
C GLN A 160 -4.45 4.69 -21.58
N ARG A 161 -5.06 5.65 -20.88
CA ARG A 161 -4.85 5.90 -19.45
C ARG A 161 -6.10 6.47 -18.79
N TYR A 162 -6.11 6.48 -17.47
CA TYR A 162 -7.14 7.17 -16.70
C TYR A 162 -6.76 8.64 -16.50
N ASP A 163 -7.72 9.52 -16.76
CA ASP A 163 -7.77 10.85 -16.14
C ASP A 163 -8.32 10.68 -14.72
N TYR A 164 -7.81 11.41 -13.74
CA TYR A 164 -8.20 11.30 -12.32
C TYR A 164 -7.91 12.61 -11.58
N SER A 165 -8.58 12.85 -10.45
CA SER A 165 -8.38 14.05 -9.64
C SER A 165 -7.04 14.02 -8.90
N GLU A 166 -6.35 15.17 -8.79
CA GLU A 166 -5.13 15.26 -7.99
C GLU A 166 -5.41 14.91 -6.52
N PRO A 167 -4.67 13.96 -5.91
CA PRO A 167 -4.79 13.65 -4.49
C PRO A 167 -4.39 14.84 -3.60
N ASP A 168 -4.83 14.84 -2.34
CA ASP A 168 -4.36 15.81 -1.34
C ASP A 168 -2.90 15.52 -0.95
N TRP A 169 -1.97 16.11 -1.71
CA TRP A 169 -0.54 15.99 -1.47
C TRP A 169 -0.07 16.61 -0.14
N GLU A 170 -0.84 17.51 0.47
CA GLU A 170 -0.54 18.02 1.81
C GLU A 170 -0.90 17.00 2.88
N GLU A 171 -2.02 16.27 2.73
CA GLU A 171 -2.30 15.10 3.56
C GLU A 171 -1.19 14.05 3.43
N PHE A 172 -0.77 13.74 2.20
CA PHE A 172 0.34 12.81 1.99
C PHE A 172 1.60 13.21 2.78
N LYS A 173 1.99 14.49 2.72
CA LYS A 173 3.16 15.01 3.45
C LYS A 173 3.01 14.88 4.97
N ARG A 174 1.82 15.18 5.53
CA ARG A 174 1.54 15.00 6.96
C ARG A 174 1.64 13.52 7.35
N VAL A 175 1.00 12.64 6.59
CA VAL A 175 0.98 11.19 6.87
C VAL A 175 2.38 10.60 6.90
N ILE A 176 3.22 10.88 5.89
CA ILE A 176 4.60 10.34 5.85
C ILE A 176 5.55 10.96 6.88
N ARG A 177 5.13 12.02 7.60
CA ARG A 177 5.83 12.58 8.76
C ARG A 177 5.36 11.96 10.08
N GLY A 178 4.41 11.02 10.04
CA GLY A 178 3.85 10.39 11.23
C GLY A 178 2.67 11.14 11.83
N GLU A 179 2.04 12.05 11.09
CA GLU A 179 0.87 12.83 11.54
C GLU A 179 -0.45 12.29 10.97
N GLY A 180 -0.47 11.07 10.43
CA GLY A 180 -1.68 10.38 9.98
C GLY A 180 -2.54 9.83 11.14
N PRO A 181 -3.79 9.41 10.87
CA PRO A 181 -4.83 9.13 11.88
C PRO A 181 -4.46 8.07 12.94
N LYS A 182 -3.65 7.07 12.58
CA LYS A 182 -3.22 5.98 13.47
C LYS A 182 -1.71 5.94 13.69
N SER A 183 -0.94 6.88 13.15
CA SER A 183 0.54 6.85 13.19
C SER A 183 1.10 6.65 14.59
N ALA A 184 0.68 7.50 15.53
CA ALA A 184 1.14 7.44 16.93
C ALA A 184 0.75 6.11 17.58
N ALA A 185 -0.49 5.65 17.36
CA ALA A 185 -0.97 4.37 17.90
C ALA A 185 -0.19 3.17 17.34
N ARG A 186 0.17 3.17 16.04
CA ARG A 186 0.97 2.10 15.42
C ARG A 186 2.38 2.03 16.03
N LEU A 187 3.03 3.17 16.19
CA LEU A 187 4.36 3.24 16.79
C LEU A 187 4.34 2.92 18.29
N ALA A 188 3.33 3.39 19.03
CA ALA A 188 3.17 3.09 20.45
C ALA A 188 3.02 1.58 20.68
N LEU A 189 2.14 0.91 19.93
CA LEU A 189 1.95 -0.54 20.02
C LEU A 189 3.24 -1.31 19.70
N ARG A 190 3.98 -0.89 18.67
CA ARG A 190 5.25 -1.52 18.31
C ARG A 190 6.32 -1.33 19.39
N ASN A 191 6.40 -0.13 19.99
CA ASN A 191 7.31 0.17 21.10
C ASN A 191 6.97 -0.67 22.34
N GLU A 192 5.70 -0.75 22.71
CA GLU A 192 5.23 -1.55 23.84
C GLU A 192 5.68 -3.01 23.69
N TYR A 193 5.38 -3.65 22.56
CA TYR A 193 5.77 -5.04 22.35
C TYR A 193 7.27 -5.25 22.20
N TRP A 194 8.00 -4.27 21.67
CA TRP A 194 9.46 -4.34 21.62
C TRP A 194 10.06 -4.36 23.03
N GLN A 195 9.61 -3.47 23.91
CA GLN A 195 10.07 -3.39 25.30
C GLN A 195 9.62 -4.62 26.10
N ARG A 196 8.34 -5.01 26.00
CA ARG A 196 7.76 -6.14 26.72
C ARG A 196 8.50 -7.46 26.45
N HIS A 197 8.98 -7.67 25.23
CA HIS A 197 9.69 -8.89 24.85
C HIS A 197 11.21 -8.73 24.85
N GLN A 198 11.75 -7.71 25.51
CA GLN A 198 13.20 -7.52 25.65
C GLN A 198 13.87 -8.73 26.28
N TRP A 199 13.29 -9.26 27.36
CA TRP A 199 13.82 -10.43 28.06
C TRP A 199 13.97 -11.67 27.16
N VAL A 200 13.09 -11.85 26.17
CA VAL A 200 13.18 -12.99 25.22
C VAL A 200 14.43 -12.85 24.35
N ARG A 201 14.71 -11.64 23.88
CA ARG A 201 15.90 -11.37 23.05
C ARG A 201 17.16 -11.57 23.87
N GLU A 202 17.19 -11.02 25.09
CA GLU A 202 18.32 -11.19 26.02
C GLU A 202 18.56 -12.67 26.36
N ALA A 203 17.50 -13.45 26.57
CA ALA A 203 17.61 -14.88 26.82
C ALA A 203 18.16 -15.66 25.61
N LEU A 204 17.72 -15.33 24.39
CA LEU A 204 18.23 -15.95 23.17
C LEU A 204 19.70 -15.60 22.89
N ASP A 205 20.10 -14.34 23.12
CA ASP A 205 21.48 -13.89 22.97
C ASP A 205 22.39 -14.61 23.98
N ALA A 206 21.95 -14.71 25.25
CA ALA A 206 22.69 -15.44 26.27
C ALA A 206 22.82 -16.94 25.95
N TRP A 207 21.75 -17.57 25.45
CA TRP A 207 21.77 -18.98 25.04
C TRP A 207 22.71 -19.22 23.85
N GLY A 208 22.66 -18.36 22.83
CA GLY A 208 23.52 -18.46 21.65
C GLY A 208 25.01 -18.27 21.94
N MET A 209 25.37 -17.55 23.02
CA MET A 209 26.76 -17.44 23.48
C MET A 209 27.23 -18.63 24.33
N ALA A 210 26.30 -19.41 24.87
CA ALA A 210 26.59 -20.58 25.68
C ALA A 210 26.66 -21.89 24.87
N ALA A 211 26.17 -21.88 23.62
CA ALA A 211 26.13 -23.03 22.69
C ALA A 211 27.30 -23.02 21.70
#